data_AF-A0A9E0Y6R5-F1
#
_entry.id   AF-A0A9E0Y6R5-F1
#
_cell.length_a   1.000
_cell.length_b   1.000
_cell.length_c   1.000
_cell.angle_alpha   90.00
_cell.angle_beta   90.00
_cell.angle_gamma   90.00
#
_symmetry.space_group_name_H-M   'P 1'
#
loop_
_entity.id
_entity.type
_entity.pdbx_description
1 polymer ?
#
loop_
_entity_poly.entity_id
_entity_poly.type
_entity_poly.pdbx_seq_one_letter_code
_entity_poly.pdbx_strand_id
1 'polypeptide(L)'
;MFKINAEQLRAFQPDADEAFVRRVTEYLLENHPDAEARLARNRFSVTALPVEKLREMIRGGLERAREHGIHWKSTLLAFVVLMFLAAPNFDEHLKAARFFRENETVDDERFENFVAEMSDDDWTAVEAAYDETGWRIGAEL
;
A
#
# COMPACT_ATOMS: atom_id res chain seq x y z
N MET A 1 -36.01 15.83 -0.50
CA MET A 1 -35.17 14.89 -1.26
C MET A 1 -33.84 15.59 -1.54
N PHE A 2 -32.78 15.26 -0.80
CA PHE A 2 -31.46 15.86 -1.01
C PHE A 2 -30.83 15.21 -2.26
N LYS A 3 -30.68 15.97 -3.35
CA LYS A 3 -29.88 15.55 -4.50
C LYS A 3 -28.42 15.92 -4.21
N ILE A 4 -27.63 14.95 -3.79
CA ILE A 4 -26.18 15.13 -3.68
C ILE A 4 -25.64 15.19 -5.12
N ASN A 5 -25.04 16.32 -5.49
CA ASN A 5 -24.45 16.50 -6.82
C ASN A 5 -23.07 15.78 -6.85
N ALA A 6 -22.78 15.04 -7.92
CA ALA A 6 -21.51 14.34 -8.11
C ALA A 6 -20.29 15.28 -8.01
N GLU A 7 -20.46 16.57 -8.34
CA GLU A 7 -19.42 17.59 -8.17
C GLU A 7 -19.15 17.91 -6.69
N GLN A 8 -20.17 17.87 -5.82
CA GLN A 8 -20.00 18.07 -4.38
C GLN A 8 -19.31 16.86 -3.73
N LEU A 9 -19.61 15.63 -4.17
CA LEU A 9 -18.90 14.42 -3.74
C LEU A 9 -17.41 14.47 -4.09
N ARG A 10 -17.05 14.96 -5.29
CA ARG A 10 -15.64 15.14 -5.71
C ARG A 10 -14.91 16.18 -4.88
N ALA A 11 -15.60 17.24 -4.42
CA ALA A 11 -14.99 18.28 -3.59
C ALA A 11 -14.55 17.77 -2.20
N PHE A 12 -15.17 16.71 -1.66
CA PHE A 12 -14.79 16.09 -0.38
C PHE A 12 -13.76 14.96 -0.52
N GLN A 13 -13.43 14.57 -1.73
CA GLN A 13 -12.57 13.41 -1.99
C GLN A 13 -11.11 13.64 -1.54
N PRO A 14 -10.50 14.83 -1.71
CA PRO A 14 -9.18 15.12 -1.15
C PRO A 14 -9.12 15.02 0.38
N ASP A 15 -10.14 15.54 1.08
CA ASP A 15 -10.21 15.49 2.54
C ASP A 15 -10.38 14.05 3.06
N ALA A 16 -11.16 13.24 2.33
CA ALA A 16 -11.38 11.84 2.65
C ALA A 16 -10.11 10.99 2.46
N ASP A 17 -9.33 11.28 1.41
CA ASP A 17 -8.07 10.61 1.11
C ASP A 17 -7.00 10.97 2.14
N GLU A 18 -6.86 12.25 2.51
CA GLU A 18 -5.90 12.67 3.53
C GLU A 18 -6.26 12.12 4.92
N ALA A 19 -7.55 12.07 5.25
CA ALA A 19 -8.01 11.41 6.48
C ALA A 19 -7.71 9.91 6.48
N PHE A 20 -7.74 9.25 5.32
CA PHE A 20 -7.40 7.85 5.20
C PHE A 20 -5.88 7.62 5.32
N VAL A 21 -5.06 8.42 4.62
CA VAL A 21 -3.59 8.40 4.75
C VAL A 21 -3.18 8.56 6.22
N ARG A 22 -3.80 9.50 6.94
CA ARG A 22 -3.56 9.67 8.38
C ARG A 22 -3.85 8.39 9.18
N ARG A 23 -4.98 7.73 8.95
CA ARG A 23 -5.33 6.48 9.65
C ARG A 23 -4.40 5.33 9.31
N VAL A 24 -3.97 5.22 8.06
CA VAL A 24 -2.96 4.21 7.65
C VAL A 24 -1.64 4.47 8.36
N THR A 25 -1.24 5.74 8.46
CA THR A 25 -0.04 6.16 9.20
C THR A 25 -0.13 5.76 10.68
N GLU A 26 -1.23 6.11 11.34
CA GLU A 26 -1.50 5.75 12.74
C GLU A 26 -1.47 4.23 12.92
N TYR A 27 -2.15 3.48 12.04
CA TYR A 27 -2.18 2.02 12.08
C TYR A 27 -0.78 1.40 11.98
N LEU A 28 0.06 1.86 11.04
CA LEU A 28 1.43 1.36 10.86
C LEU A 28 2.29 1.63 12.09
N LEU A 29 2.21 2.85 12.64
CA LEU A 29 2.98 3.22 13.84
C LEU A 29 2.56 2.43 15.09
N GLU A 30 1.27 2.12 15.22
CA GLU A 30 0.73 1.39 16.38
C GLU A 30 0.93 -0.13 16.27
N ASN A 31 0.70 -0.72 15.09
CA ASN A 31 0.62 -2.17 14.92
C ASN A 31 1.87 -2.78 14.28
N HIS A 32 2.68 -1.97 13.60
CA HIS A 32 3.87 -2.43 12.88
C HIS A 32 5.09 -1.52 13.13
N PRO A 33 5.44 -1.17 14.38
CA PRO A 33 6.52 -0.23 14.67
C PRO A 33 7.88 -0.70 14.15
N ASP A 34 8.08 -2.02 14.05
CA ASP A 34 9.33 -2.63 13.58
C ASP A 34 9.37 -2.83 12.05
N ALA A 35 8.32 -2.47 11.31
CA ALA A 35 8.34 -2.55 9.86
C ALA A 35 9.43 -1.63 9.29
N GLU A 36 10.19 -2.12 8.31
CA GLU A 36 11.34 -1.41 7.75
C GLU A 36 11.11 -0.97 6.32
N ALA A 37 11.43 0.29 6.03
CA ALA A 37 11.62 0.78 4.67
C ALA A 37 13.11 0.81 4.33
N ARG A 38 13.49 0.24 3.18
CA ARG A 38 14.85 0.34 2.64
C ARG A 38 14.89 1.44 1.58
N LEU A 39 15.69 2.48 1.80
CA LEU A 39 15.80 3.67 0.94
C LEU A 39 17.26 4.12 0.82
N ALA A 40 17.73 4.33 -0.41
CA ALA A 40 19.09 4.81 -0.72
C ALA A 40 20.20 4.06 0.05
N ARG A 41 20.06 2.72 0.15
CA ARG A 41 20.91 1.79 0.91
C ARG A 41 20.80 1.84 2.44
N ASN A 42 19.95 2.70 3.00
CA ASN A 42 19.65 2.74 4.43
C ASN A 42 18.38 1.95 4.74
N ARG A 43 18.23 1.55 6.00
CA ARG A 43 17.02 0.93 6.54
C ARG A 43 16.45 1.84 7.61
N PHE A 44 15.15 2.10 7.55
CA PHE A 44 14.44 2.93 8.50
C PHE A 44 13.25 2.15 9.03
N SER A 45 13.12 2.01 10.35
CA SER A 45 11.83 1.64 10.94
C SER A 45 10.79 2.72 10.59
N VAL A 46 9.53 2.32 10.43
CA VAL A 46 8.42 3.27 10.22
C VAL A 46 8.34 4.34 11.29
N THR A 47 8.81 4.06 12.51
CA THR A 47 8.84 5.03 13.63
C THR A 47 10.00 6.02 13.53
N ALA A 48 11.06 5.69 12.78
CA ALA A 48 12.24 6.52 12.57
C ALA A 48 12.13 7.42 11.31
N LEU A 49 11.17 7.14 10.43
CA LEU A 49 10.91 7.97 9.26
C LEU A 49 10.26 9.30 9.65
N PRO A 50 10.62 10.42 8.99
CA PRO A 50 9.84 11.64 9.08
C PRO A 50 8.39 11.35 8.69
N VAL A 51 7.42 11.85 9.47
CA VAL A 51 6.00 11.54 9.26
C VAL A 51 5.52 11.88 7.86
N GLU A 52 6.01 12.97 7.27
CA GLU A 52 5.65 13.36 5.90
C GLU A 52 6.21 12.38 4.86
N LYS A 53 7.40 11.83 5.09
CA LYS A 53 7.97 10.80 4.21
C LYS A 53 7.17 9.50 4.28
N LEU A 54 6.78 9.08 5.48
CA LEU A 54 5.90 7.93 5.66
C LEU A 54 4.56 8.14 4.95
N ARG A 55 3.97 9.34 5.05
CA ARG A 55 2.75 9.71 4.32
C ARG A 55 2.93 9.70 2.81
N GLU A 56 4.04 10.20 2.27
CA GLU A 56 4.36 10.11 0.84
C GLU A 56 4.40 8.66 0.36
N MET A 57 5.08 7.79 1.09
CA MET A 57 5.15 6.36 0.77
C MET A 57 3.77 5.69 0.79
N ILE A 58 2.95 6.02 1.80
CA ILE A 58 1.56 5.54 1.89
C ILE A 58 0.74 6.03 0.69
N ARG A 59 0.85 7.31 0.31
CA ARG A 59 0.15 7.84 -0.88
C ARG A 59 0.57 7.10 -2.16
N GLY A 60 1.86 6.89 -2.36
CA GLY A 60 2.39 6.12 -3.49
C GLY A 60 1.87 4.69 -3.52
N GLY A 61 1.81 4.03 -2.36
CA GLY A 61 1.24 2.69 -2.23
C GLY A 61 -0.26 2.64 -2.50
N LEU A 62 -1.03 3.64 -2.04
CA LEU A 62 -2.46 3.73 -2.31
C LEU A 62 -2.76 3.99 -3.79
N GLU A 63 -1.97 4.83 -4.45
CA GLU A 63 -2.06 5.03 -5.91
C GLU A 63 -1.78 3.75 -6.66
N ARG A 64 -0.70 3.03 -6.29
CA ARG A 64 -0.34 1.74 -6.87
C ARG A 64 -1.42 0.68 -6.66
N ALA A 65 -1.98 0.57 -5.46
CA ALA A 65 -3.07 -0.36 -5.18
C ALA A 65 -4.31 -0.10 -6.04
N ARG A 66 -4.65 1.18 -6.27
CA ARG A 66 -5.80 1.57 -7.11
C ARG A 66 -5.62 1.22 -8.58
N GLU A 67 -4.38 1.15 -9.08
CA GLU A 67 -4.09 0.68 -10.45
C GLU A 67 -4.46 -0.80 -10.65
N HIS A 68 -4.48 -1.57 -9.56
CA HIS A 68 -4.95 -2.97 -9.54
C HIS A 68 -6.46 -3.12 -9.30
N GLY A 69 -7.24 -2.04 -9.46
CA GLY A 69 -8.70 -2.08 -9.29
C GLY A 69 -9.15 -2.21 -7.82
N ILE A 70 -8.27 -1.94 -6.86
CA ILE A 70 -8.60 -1.99 -5.44
C ILE A 70 -9.34 -0.72 -5.03
N HIS A 71 -10.54 -0.88 -4.47
CA HIS A 71 -11.38 0.24 -4.01
C HIS A 71 -11.81 0.15 -2.54
N TRP A 72 -11.71 -1.04 -1.94
CA TRP A 72 -12.06 -1.26 -0.54
C TRP A 72 -10.95 -0.75 0.38
N LYS A 73 -11.32 0.02 1.41
CA LYS A 73 -10.34 0.65 2.31
C LYS A 73 -9.51 -0.38 3.09
N SER A 74 -10.12 -1.50 3.47
CA SER A 74 -9.46 -2.63 4.12
C SER A 74 -8.39 -3.24 3.21
N THR A 75 -8.75 -3.60 1.97
CA THR A 75 -7.78 -4.08 0.98
C THR A 75 -6.68 -3.05 0.68
N LEU A 76 -7.01 -1.76 0.54
CA LEU A 76 -6.01 -0.70 0.33
C LEU A 76 -5.02 -0.62 1.49
N LEU A 77 -5.50 -0.68 2.73
CA LEU A 77 -4.65 -0.73 3.92
C LEU A 77 -3.75 -1.98 3.89
N ALA A 78 -4.33 -3.16 3.66
CA ALA A 78 -3.59 -4.42 3.63
C ALA A 78 -2.50 -4.42 2.55
N PHE A 79 -2.80 -3.89 1.36
CA PHE A 79 -1.83 -3.73 0.28
C PHE A 79 -0.64 -2.86 0.71
N VAL A 80 -0.91 -1.68 1.28
CA VAL A 80 0.14 -0.77 1.76
C VAL A 80 0.95 -1.42 2.89
N VAL A 81 0.31 -2.12 3.81
CA VAL A 81 1.01 -2.85 4.89
C VAL A 81 1.95 -3.90 4.30
N LEU A 82 1.52 -4.67 3.30
CA LEU A 82 2.39 -5.65 2.63
C LEU A 82 3.58 -5.01 1.91
N MET A 83 3.43 -3.79 1.38
CA MET A 83 4.58 -3.05 0.85
C MET A 83 5.66 -2.81 1.91
N PHE A 84 5.26 -2.55 3.16
CA PHE A 84 6.19 -2.35 4.28
C PHE A 84 6.73 -3.66 4.86
N LEU A 85 5.92 -4.73 4.85
CA LEU A 85 6.30 -6.01 5.45
C LEU A 85 7.15 -6.88 4.53
N ALA A 86 6.88 -6.86 3.22
CA ALA A 86 7.57 -7.70 2.25
C ALA A 86 8.45 -6.87 1.31
N ALA A 87 7.84 -6.12 0.39
CA ALA A 87 8.53 -5.21 -0.51
C ALA A 87 7.55 -4.24 -1.18
N PRO A 88 7.93 -3.00 -1.49
CA PRO A 88 7.07 -2.03 -2.16
C PRO A 88 6.68 -2.41 -3.59
N ASN A 89 7.37 -3.37 -4.19
CA ASN A 89 7.10 -3.92 -5.51
C ASN A 89 6.59 -5.37 -5.44
N PHE A 90 6.02 -5.82 -4.30
CA PHE A 90 5.56 -7.21 -4.15
C PHE A 90 4.56 -7.62 -5.22
N ASP A 91 3.75 -6.68 -5.70
CA ASP A 91 2.74 -6.89 -6.73
C ASP A 91 3.33 -7.22 -8.11
N GLU A 92 4.63 -7.02 -8.31
CA GLU A 92 5.35 -7.41 -9.53
C GLU A 92 5.85 -8.85 -9.49
N HIS A 93 5.82 -9.50 -8.32
CA HIS A 93 6.14 -10.92 -8.21
C HIS A 93 5.20 -11.76 -9.09
N LEU A 94 5.71 -12.81 -9.73
CA LEU A 94 4.98 -13.57 -10.75
C LEU A 94 3.57 -14.01 -10.31
N LYS A 95 3.41 -14.49 -9.07
CA LYS A 95 2.10 -14.89 -8.53
C LYS A 95 1.19 -13.69 -8.27
N ALA A 96 1.72 -12.62 -7.68
CA ALA A 96 0.96 -11.40 -7.39
C ALA A 96 0.51 -10.71 -8.70
N ALA A 97 1.43 -10.53 -9.64
CA ALA A 97 1.14 -9.97 -10.96
C ALA A 97 0.09 -10.79 -11.72
N ARG A 98 0.14 -12.13 -11.59
CA ARG A 98 -0.88 -13.01 -12.14
C ARG A 98 -2.23 -12.80 -11.46
N PHE A 99 -2.27 -12.78 -10.13
CA PHE A 99 -3.48 -12.54 -9.34
C PHE A 99 -4.16 -11.23 -9.76
N PHE A 100 -3.44 -10.11 -9.79
CA PHE A 100 -4.02 -8.81 -10.15
C PHE A 100 -4.47 -8.76 -11.62
N ARG A 101 -3.75 -9.41 -12.54
CA ARG A 101 -4.17 -9.48 -13.95
C ARG A 101 -5.45 -10.30 -14.15
N GLU A 102 -5.64 -11.36 -13.38
CA GLU A 102 -6.81 -12.25 -13.49
C GLU A 102 -8.04 -11.71 -12.75
N ASN A 103 -7.88 -10.66 -11.94
CA ASN A 103 -8.95 -10.07 -11.14
C ASN A 103 -9.10 -8.56 -11.45
N GLU A 104 -10.09 -8.20 -12.27
CA GLU A 104 -10.40 -6.79 -12.58
C GLU A 104 -10.78 -5.98 -11.34
N THR A 105 -11.43 -6.62 -10.37
CA THR A 105 -11.74 -6.05 -9.05
C THR A 105 -11.28 -6.99 -7.96
N VAL A 106 -10.58 -6.43 -6.98
CA VAL A 106 -10.08 -7.15 -5.81
C VAL A 106 -10.85 -6.66 -4.58
N ASP A 107 -11.61 -7.57 -3.99
CA ASP A 107 -12.25 -7.38 -2.69
C ASP A 107 -11.40 -7.98 -1.57
N ASP A 108 -11.85 -7.77 -0.32
CA ASP A 108 -11.14 -8.22 0.87
C ASP A 108 -10.92 -9.74 0.87
N GLU A 109 -11.96 -10.52 0.59
CA GLU A 109 -11.88 -12.00 0.61
C GLU A 109 -10.88 -12.52 -0.43
N ARG A 110 -10.91 -11.99 -1.66
CA ARG A 110 -9.96 -12.40 -2.71
C ARG A 110 -8.53 -12.04 -2.35
N PHE A 111 -8.32 -10.85 -1.79
CA PHE A 111 -6.99 -10.41 -1.40
C PHE A 111 -6.43 -11.26 -0.25
N GLU A 112 -7.25 -11.53 0.77
CA GLU A 112 -6.87 -12.40 1.89
C GLU A 112 -6.53 -13.82 1.42
N ASN A 113 -7.34 -14.39 0.52
CA ASN A 113 -7.06 -15.70 -0.07
C ASN A 113 -5.74 -15.70 -0.85
N PHE A 114 -5.48 -14.66 -1.66
CA PHE A 114 -4.20 -14.52 -2.36
C PHE A 114 -3.01 -14.49 -1.40
N VAL A 115 -3.08 -13.70 -0.34
CA VAL A 115 -2.01 -13.60 0.67
C VAL A 115 -1.78 -14.95 1.35
N ALA A 116 -2.85 -15.70 1.64
CA ALA A 116 -2.78 -17.02 2.25
C ALA A 116 -2.24 -18.11 1.31
N GLU A 117 -2.42 -17.96 0.00
CA GLU A 117 -1.91 -18.89 -1.02
C GLU A 117 -0.42 -18.68 -1.36
N MET A 118 0.14 -17.52 -1.01
CA MET A 118 1.56 -17.30 -1.13
C MET A 118 2.35 -18.10 -0.09
N SER A 119 3.29 -18.91 -0.57
CA SER A 119 4.17 -19.69 0.29
C SER A 119 5.30 -18.85 0.86
N ASP A 120 5.96 -19.34 1.91
CA ASP A 120 7.15 -18.71 2.49
C ASP A 120 8.27 -18.49 1.46
N ASP A 121 8.43 -19.41 0.50
CA ASP A 121 9.40 -19.28 -0.59
C ASP A 121 9.02 -18.14 -1.54
N ASP A 122 7.72 -17.94 -1.81
CA ASP A 122 7.26 -16.81 -2.62
C ASP A 122 7.50 -15.48 -1.91
N TRP A 123 7.19 -15.39 -0.60
CA TRP A 123 7.46 -14.19 0.20
C TRP A 123 8.96 -13.90 0.31
N THR A 124 9.78 -14.93 0.48
CA THR A 124 11.24 -14.80 0.47
C THR A 124 11.74 -14.26 -0.87
N ALA A 125 11.17 -14.73 -1.99
CA ALA A 125 11.51 -14.24 -3.32
C ALA A 125 11.09 -12.77 -3.53
N VAL A 126 9.92 -12.37 -3.01
CA VAL A 126 9.48 -10.97 -2.99
C VAL A 126 10.46 -10.08 -2.24
N GLU A 127 10.83 -10.46 -1.01
CA GLU A 127 11.76 -9.68 -0.18
C GLU A 127 13.16 -9.58 -0.81
N ALA A 128 13.62 -10.64 -1.48
CA ALA A 128 14.89 -10.68 -2.19
C ALA A 128 14.90 -9.78 -3.44
N ALA A 129 13.73 -9.60 -4.07
CA ALA A 129 13.53 -8.75 -5.24
C ALA A 129 13.13 -7.31 -4.89
N TYR A 130 13.33 -6.88 -3.64
CA TYR A 130 12.97 -5.54 -3.17
C TYR A 130 13.51 -4.43 -4.08
N ASP A 131 12.63 -3.55 -4.54
CA ASP A 131 12.94 -2.37 -5.34
C ASP A 131 12.31 -1.12 -4.71
N GLU A 132 13.14 -0.21 -4.18
CA GLU A 132 12.69 1.01 -3.52
C GLU A 132 11.86 1.95 -4.42
N THR A 133 11.96 1.83 -5.75
CA THR A 133 11.17 2.63 -6.68
C THR A 133 9.67 2.33 -6.59
N GLY A 134 9.29 1.16 -6.04
CA GLY A 134 7.91 0.79 -5.76
C GLY A 134 7.18 1.77 -4.83
N TRP A 135 7.93 2.52 -4.00
CA TRP A 135 7.35 3.53 -3.10
C TRP A 135 6.83 4.77 -3.84
N ARG A 136 7.23 5.02 -5.09
CA ARG A 136 6.82 6.17 -5.91
C ARG A 136 7.02 7.53 -5.26
N ILE A 137 8.05 7.65 -4.43
CA ILE A 137 8.44 8.87 -3.74
C ILE A 137 9.53 9.61 -4.52
N GLY A 138 9.55 10.94 -4.40
CA GLY A 138 10.67 11.75 -4.90
C GLY A 138 12.00 11.37 -4.23
N ALA A 139 13.10 11.56 -4.96
CA ALA A 139 14.45 11.10 -4.60
C ALA A 139 15.10 11.78 -3.38
N GLU A 140 14.38 12.62 -2.64
CA GLU A 140 14.93 13.37 -1.50
C GLU A 140 14.60 12.67 -0.18
N LEU A 141 15.66 12.35 0.59
CA LEU A 141 15.65 12.01 2.01
C LEU A 141 16.49 13.03 2.77
#